data_AF-A0A202FEJ6-F1
#
_entry.id   AF-A0A202FEJ6-F1
#
_cell.length_a   1.000
_cell.length_b   1.000
_cell.length_c   1.000
_cell.angle_alpha   90.00
_cell.angle_beta   90.00
_cell.angle_gamma   90.00
#
_symmetry.space_group_name_H-M   'P 1'
#
loop_
_entity.id
_entity.type
_entity.pdbx_description
1 polymer ?
#
loop_
_entity_poly.entity_id
_entity_poly.type
_entity_poly.pdbx_seq_one_letter_code
_entity_poly.pdbx_strand_id
1 'polypeptide(L)'
;MYAPTPAPHIGFMEWWVAAEKLTENPWFTTFIIIILVDLATGFLKGFFKSSNERVNSTTGRQGLIKHTVIAGIAVIFYPLVDCWGLANYANLFLMFFIGQYGISIVENLGIMGIPLPNWITDNLEKLRNRSDKN
;
A
#
# COMPACT_ATOMS: atom_id res chain seq x y z
N MET A 1 35.70 -3.36 -15.38
CA MET A 1 35.22 -2.10 -15.98
C MET A 1 33.72 -2.02 -15.75
N TYR A 2 33.28 -1.11 -14.88
CA TYR A 2 31.84 -0.81 -14.77
C TYR A 2 31.48 -0.02 -16.04
N ALA A 3 30.57 -0.54 -16.86
CA ALA A 3 30.05 0.26 -17.96
C ALA A 3 29.40 1.51 -17.36
N PRO A 4 29.66 2.72 -17.88
CA PRO A 4 28.98 3.90 -17.39
C PRO A 4 27.48 3.66 -17.54
N THR A 5 26.72 3.85 -16.46
CA THR A 5 25.27 3.83 -16.53
C THR A 5 24.86 4.85 -17.59
N PRO A 6 24.05 4.45 -18.60
CA PRO A 6 23.60 5.39 -19.61
C PRO A 6 22.97 6.60 -18.92
N ALA A 7 23.24 7.80 -19.43
CA ALA A 7 22.71 9.03 -18.85
C ALA A 7 21.18 8.91 -18.74
N PRO A 8 20.55 9.36 -17.64
CA PRO A 8 19.11 9.31 -17.52
C PRO A 8 18.49 10.21 -18.59
N HIS A 9 17.96 9.60 -19.65
CA HIS A 9 17.17 10.27 -20.65
C HIS A 9 15.72 10.26 -20.15
N ILE A 10 15.32 11.33 -19.47
CA ILE A 10 13.94 11.49 -18.98
C ILE A 10 13.08 12.01 -20.15
N GLY A 11 12.92 11.17 -21.17
CA GLY A 11 11.97 11.38 -22.25
C GLY A 11 10.68 10.62 -21.98
N PHE A 12 9.61 11.01 -22.69
CA PHE A 12 8.31 10.35 -22.60
C PHE A 12 8.41 8.86 -22.96
N MET A 13 9.24 8.50 -23.94
CA MET A 13 9.37 7.13 -24.41
C MET A 13 10.05 6.23 -23.37
N GLU A 14 11.10 6.73 -22.71
CA GLU A 14 11.82 6.02 -21.66
C GLU A 14 10.95 5.82 -20.43
N TRP A 15 10.20 6.86 -20.06
CA TRP A 15 9.20 6.77 -18.99
C TRP A 15 8.11 5.74 -19.33
N TRP A 16 7.62 5.75 -20.57
CA TRP A 16 6.59 4.82 -21.03
C TRP A 16 7.07 3.37 -20.96
N VAL A 17 8.28 3.10 -21.45
CA VAL A 17 8.91 1.76 -21.34
C VAL A 17 9.07 1.35 -19.87
N ALA A 18 9.49 2.27 -19.00
CA ALA A 18 9.59 2.00 -17.57
C ALA A 18 8.20 1.77 -16.92
N ALA A 19 7.15 2.40 -17.41
CA ALA A 19 5.77 2.17 -16.98
C ALA A 19 5.23 0.81 -17.47
N GLU A 20 5.61 0.35 -18.66
CA GLU A 20 5.30 -1.01 -19.11
C GLU A 20 5.98 -2.06 -18.20
N LYS A 21 7.24 -1.86 -17.82
CA LYS A 21 7.91 -2.75 -16.84
C LYS A 21 7.21 -2.78 -15.48
N LEU A 22 6.56 -1.69 -15.08
CA LEU A 22 5.82 -1.65 -13.82
C LEU A 22 4.66 -2.66 -13.84
N THR A 23 3.95 -2.80 -14.96
CA THR A 23 2.79 -3.70 -15.05
C THR A 23 3.18 -5.17 -15.00
N GLU A 24 4.40 -5.50 -15.44
CA GLU A 24 4.98 -6.84 -15.33
C GLU A 24 5.64 -7.11 -13.97
N ASN A 25 5.75 -6.10 -13.10
CA ASN A 25 6.43 -6.23 -11.83
C ASN A 25 5.57 -6.96 -10.77
N PRO A 26 6.07 -8.05 -10.16
CA PRO A 26 5.31 -8.81 -9.17
C PRO A 26 5.04 -8.02 -7.88
N TRP A 27 5.93 -7.12 -7.47
CA TRP A 27 5.71 -6.22 -6.32
C TRP A 27 4.57 -5.25 -6.61
N PHE A 28 4.48 -4.73 -7.83
CA PHE A 28 3.39 -3.84 -8.20
C PHE A 28 2.05 -4.58 -8.24
N THR A 29 2.02 -5.77 -8.82
CA THR A 29 0.83 -6.64 -8.81
C THR A 29 0.37 -6.93 -7.37
N THR A 30 1.31 -7.29 -6.49
CA THR A 30 1.03 -7.52 -5.06
C THR A 30 0.51 -6.25 -4.38
N PHE A 31 1.11 -5.10 -4.68
CA PHE A 31 0.69 -3.80 -4.16
C PHE A 31 -0.74 -3.42 -4.57
N ILE A 32 -1.14 -3.69 -5.81
CA ILE A 32 -2.53 -3.46 -6.23
C ILE A 32 -3.48 -4.43 -5.53
N ILE A 33 -3.13 -5.72 -5.45
CA ILE A 33 -3.95 -6.72 -4.77
C ILE A 33 -4.15 -6.36 -3.29
N ILE A 34 -3.09 -5.98 -2.57
CA ILE A 34 -3.20 -5.66 -1.14
C ILE A 34 -4.04 -4.40 -0.91
N ILE A 35 -3.99 -3.39 -1.80
CA ILE A 35 -4.89 -2.23 -1.76
C ILE A 35 -6.35 -2.66 -1.91
N LEU A 36 -6.64 -3.56 -2.86
CA LEU A 36 -8.01 -4.04 -3.07
C LEU A 36 -8.52 -4.83 -1.86
N VAL A 37 -7.67 -5.65 -1.24
CA VAL A 37 -8.01 -6.36 -0.01
C VAL A 37 -8.22 -5.38 1.15
N ASP A 38 -7.40 -4.34 1.28
CA ASP A 38 -7.56 -3.32 2.32
C ASP A 38 -8.87 -2.54 2.14
N LEU A 39 -9.19 -2.12 0.92
CA LEU A 39 -10.47 -1.49 0.60
C LEU A 39 -11.66 -2.40 0.91
N ALA A 40 -11.58 -3.68 0.55
CA ALA A 40 -12.64 -4.65 0.83
C ALA A 40 -12.81 -4.88 2.34
N THR A 41 -11.73 -5.11 3.07
CA THR A 41 -11.77 -5.35 4.52
C THR A 41 -12.21 -4.10 5.29
N GLY A 42 -11.77 -2.91 4.87
CA GLY A 42 -12.21 -1.63 5.44
C GLY A 42 -13.70 -1.36 5.22
N PHE A 43 -14.22 -1.71 4.04
CA PHE A 43 -15.65 -1.65 3.77
C PHE A 43 -16.45 -2.64 4.62
N LEU A 44 -16.01 -3.91 4.69
CA LEU A 44 -16.67 -4.96 5.46
C LEU A 44 -16.69 -4.64 6.96
N LYS A 45 -15.58 -4.14 7.51
CA LYS A 45 -15.46 -3.71 8.91
C LYS A 45 -16.60 -2.79 9.32
N GLY A 46 -17.01 -1.84 8.47
CA GLY A 46 -18.04 -0.87 8.82
C GLY A 46 -19.44 -1.43 9.04
N PHE A 47 -19.69 -2.72 8.71
CA PHE A 47 -20.94 -3.42 9.01
C PHE A 47 -20.94 -4.12 10.38
N PHE A 48 -19.78 -4.28 11.01
CA PHE A 48 -19.67 -4.95 12.30
C PHE A 48 -20.00 -4.00 13.46
N LYS A 49 -20.70 -4.52 14.47
CA LYS A 49 -21.11 -3.75 15.67
C LYS A 49 -19.92 -3.19 16.45
N SER A 50 -18.77 -3.86 16.39
CA SER A 50 -17.53 -3.43 17.05
C SER A 50 -16.83 -2.27 16.33
N SER A 51 -17.29 -1.89 15.13
CA SER A 51 -16.74 -0.74 14.41
C SER A 51 -17.25 0.57 14.98
N ASN A 52 -16.34 1.48 15.30
CA ASN A 52 -16.67 2.87 15.65
C ASN A 52 -17.12 3.68 14.42
N GLU A 53 -16.87 3.18 13.21
CA GLU A 53 -17.24 3.80 11.95
C GLU A 53 -18.31 2.97 11.25
N ARG A 54 -19.45 3.59 10.92
CA ARG A 54 -20.47 2.94 10.09
C ARG A 54 -20.22 3.21 8.62
N VAL A 55 -20.49 2.21 7.78
CA VAL A 55 -20.47 2.40 6.32
C VAL A 55 -21.47 3.47 5.93
N ASN A 56 -20.95 4.56 5.36
CA ASN A 56 -21.71 5.57 4.66
C ASN A 56 -20.94 5.97 3.40
N SER A 57 -21.63 6.63 2.46
CA SER A 57 -21.05 7.00 1.16
C SER A 57 -19.87 7.96 1.27
N THR A 58 -19.84 8.83 2.28
CA THR A 58 -18.73 9.77 2.52
C THR A 58 -17.47 9.05 2.98
N THR A 59 -17.59 8.17 3.98
CA THR A 59 -16.47 7.36 4.49
C THR A 59 -15.92 6.44 3.40
N GLY A 60 -16.80 5.77 2.64
CA GLY A 60 -16.39 4.92 1.52
C GLY A 60 -15.65 5.69 0.42
N ARG A 61 -16.15 6.88 0.04
CA ARG A 61 -15.51 7.74 -0.96
C ARG A 61 -14.16 8.26 -0.49
N GLN A 62 -14.03 8.67 0.77
CA GLN A 62 -12.75 9.11 1.33
C GLN A 62 -11.72 7.98 1.32
N GLY A 63 -12.13 6.76 1.69
CA GLY A 63 -11.31 5.56 1.56
C GLY A 63 -10.82 5.39 0.12
N LEU A 64 -11.73 5.34 -0.85
CA LEU A 64 -11.37 5.17 -2.26
C LEU A 64 -10.40 6.24 -2.76
N ILE A 65 -10.64 7.53 -2.47
CA ILE A 65 -9.76 8.62 -2.89
C ILE A 65 -8.35 8.45 -2.34
N LYS A 66 -8.20 8.13 -1.05
CA LYS A 66 -6.88 7.94 -0.42
C LYS A 66 -6.06 6.85 -1.13
N HIS A 67 -6.70 5.71 -1.41
CA HIS A 67 -6.03 4.57 -2.05
C HIS A 67 -5.70 4.87 -3.52
N THR A 68 -6.62 5.50 -4.25
CA THR A 68 -6.37 5.91 -5.65
C THR A 68 -5.22 6.90 -5.76
N VAL A 69 -5.10 7.86 -4.82
CA VAL A 69 -3.98 8.81 -4.80
C VAL A 69 -2.66 8.08 -4.57
N ILE A 70 -2.59 7.17 -3.59
CA ILE A 70 -1.36 6.41 -3.31
C ILE A 70 -0.98 5.52 -4.50
N ALA A 71 -1.95 4.84 -5.12
CA ALA A 71 -1.71 4.04 -6.32
C ALA A 71 -1.21 4.90 -7.49
N GLY A 72 -1.81 6.08 -7.70
CA GLY A 72 -1.37 7.04 -8.72
C GLY A 72 0.06 7.54 -8.49
N ILE A 73 0.42 7.82 -7.24
CA ILE A 73 1.81 8.17 -6.88
C ILE A 73 2.75 7.03 -7.24
N ALA A 74 2.41 5.77 -6.94
CA ALA A 74 3.25 4.62 -7.28
C ALA A 74 3.46 4.46 -8.80
N VAL A 75 2.40 4.66 -9.60
CA VAL A 75 2.46 4.60 -11.08
C VAL A 75 3.36 5.68 -11.66
N ILE A 76 3.44 6.86 -11.03
CA ILE A 76 4.33 7.94 -11.47
C ILE A 76 5.75 7.74 -10.95
N PHE A 77 5.89 7.39 -9.67
CA PHE A 77 7.16 7.32 -8.96
C PHE A 77 8.05 6.18 -9.47
N TYR A 78 7.49 4.97 -9.65
CA TYR A 78 8.30 3.82 -10.02
C TYR A 78 9.02 4.03 -11.37
N PRO A 79 8.33 4.42 -12.47
CA PRO A 79 9.02 4.60 -13.75
C PRO A 79 10.08 5.69 -13.70
N LEU A 80 9.84 6.78 -12.95
CA LEU A 80 10.84 7.84 -12.75
C LEU A 80 12.11 7.32 -12.09
N VAL A 81 11.97 6.50 -11.04
CA VAL A 81 13.11 5.93 -10.32
C VAL A 81 13.80 4.82 -11.14
N ASP A 82 13.05 4.05 -11.93
CA ASP A 82 13.62 3.07 -12.87
C ASP A 82 14.46 3.76 -13.96
N CYS A 83 14.01 4.90 -14.49
CA CYS A 83 14.77 5.71 -15.45
C CYS A 83 16.13 6.20 -14.90
N TRP A 84 16.29 6.27 -13.57
CA TRP A 84 17.57 6.57 -12.92
C TRP A 84 18.44 5.34 -12.66
N GLY A 85 18.02 4.15 -13.10
CA GLY A 85 18.70 2.88 -12.83
C GLY A 85 18.51 2.39 -11.39
N LEU A 86 17.52 2.93 -10.66
CA LEU A 86 17.29 2.67 -9.24
C LEU A 86 16.08 1.76 -8.97
N ALA A 87 15.78 0.85 -9.90
CA ALA A 87 14.62 -0.06 -9.85
C ALA A 87 14.42 -0.77 -8.49
N ASN A 88 15.52 -1.17 -7.84
CA ASN A 88 15.48 -1.82 -6.52
C ASN A 88 14.89 -0.91 -5.43
N TYR A 89 15.16 0.40 -5.50
CA TYR A 89 14.59 1.37 -4.56
C TYR A 89 13.11 1.63 -4.85
N ALA A 90 12.71 1.60 -6.14
CA ALA A 90 11.31 1.66 -6.52
C ALA A 90 10.53 0.43 -6.01
N ASN A 91 11.14 -0.77 -6.06
CA ASN A 91 10.58 -1.97 -5.44
C ASN A 91 10.46 -1.86 -3.92
N LEU A 92 11.48 -1.30 -3.25
CA LEU A 92 11.43 -1.06 -1.81
C LEU A 92 10.28 -0.12 -1.41
N PHE A 93 10.02 0.90 -2.23
CA PHE A 93 8.87 1.78 -2.05
C PHE A 93 7.54 1.02 -2.15
N LEU A 94 7.38 0.13 -3.15
CA LEU A 94 6.19 -0.72 -3.25
C LEU A 94 6.05 -1.66 -2.05
N MET A 95 7.15 -2.32 -1.64
CA MET A 95 7.17 -3.20 -0.46
C MET A 95 6.81 -2.48 0.83
N PHE A 96 7.27 -1.23 1.00
CA PHE A 96 6.90 -0.40 2.14
C PHE A 96 5.38 -0.19 2.22
N PHE A 97 4.74 0.17 1.10
CA PHE A 97 3.29 0.33 1.10
C PHE A 97 2.54 -1.00 1.21
N ILE A 98 3.07 -2.10 0.66
CA ILE A 98 2.50 -3.43 0.90
C ILE A 98 2.44 -3.72 2.40
N GLY A 99 3.52 -3.45 3.13
CA GLY A 99 3.54 -3.56 4.59
C GLY A 99 2.49 -2.67 5.26
N GLN A 100 2.39 -1.41 4.83
CA GLN A 100 1.43 -0.46 5.38
C GLN A 100 -0.03 -0.91 5.19
N TYR A 101 -0.38 -1.38 3.99
CA TYR A 101 -1.71 -1.94 3.72
C TYR A 101 -1.94 -3.26 4.45
N GLY A 102 -0.90 -4.08 4.62
CA GLY A 102 -0.96 -5.28 5.46
C GLY A 102 -1.34 -4.97 6.91
N ILE A 103 -0.78 -3.92 7.50
CA ILE A 103 -1.14 -3.47 8.85
C ILE A 103 -2.60 -3.02 8.89
N SER A 104 -3.05 -2.20 7.93
CA SER A 104 -4.45 -1.74 7.85
C SER A 104 -5.45 -2.89 7.74
N ILE A 105 -5.13 -3.91 6.93
CA ILE A 105 -5.95 -5.13 6.83
C ILE A 105 -6.06 -5.83 8.19
N VAL A 106 -4.92 -6.02 8.88
CA VAL A 106 -4.91 -6.66 10.20
C VAL A 106 -5.77 -5.89 11.20
N GLU A 107 -5.70 -4.56 11.21
CA GLU A 107 -6.56 -3.72 12.06
C GLU A 107 -8.04 -3.90 11.73
N ASN A 108 -8.38 -3.96 10.43
CA ASN A 108 -9.75 -4.20 9.98
C ASN A 108 -10.27 -5.58 10.43
N LEU A 109 -9.45 -6.62 10.29
CA LEU A 109 -9.76 -7.99 10.74
C LEU A 109 -9.95 -8.06 12.27
N GLY A 110 -9.12 -7.36 13.05
CA GLY A 110 -9.25 -7.27 14.50
C GLY A 110 -10.60 -6.68 14.93
N ILE A 111 -11.08 -5.64 14.25
CA ILE A 111 -12.39 -5.02 14.52
C ILE A 111 -13.54 -5.95 14.13
N MET A 112 -13.36 -6.80 13.11
CA MET A 112 -14.33 -7.83 12.74
C MET A 112 -14.34 -9.02 13.70
N GLY A 113 -13.41 -9.10 14.67
CA GLY A 113 -13.30 -10.21 15.61
C GLY A 113 -12.75 -11.49 14.99
N ILE A 114 -12.08 -11.39 13.83
CA ILE A 114 -11.45 -12.55 13.17
C ILE A 114 -10.22 -12.93 14.00
N PRO A 115 -10.05 -14.21 14.38
CA PRO A 115 -8.93 -14.64 15.20
C PRO A 115 -7.61 -14.40 14.46
N LEU A 116 -6.74 -13.59 15.07
CA LEU A 116 -5.40 -13.28 14.57
C LEU A 116 -4.35 -14.05 15.40
N PRO A 117 -3.19 -14.37 14.81
CA PRO A 117 -2.06 -14.93 15.54
C PRO A 117 -1.68 -14.09 16.77
N ASN A 118 -1.39 -14.74 17.90
CA ASN A 118 -1.08 -14.07 19.17
C ASN A 118 0.04 -13.01 19.06
N TRP A 119 1.06 -13.27 18.25
CA TRP A 119 2.16 -12.32 18.05
C TRP A 119 1.72 -11.01 17.39
N ILE A 120 0.60 -11.00 16.66
CA ILE A 120 0.03 -9.79 16.06
C ILE A 120 -0.79 -9.03 17.12
N THR A 121 -1.69 -9.73 17.81
CA THR A 121 -2.58 -9.14 18.82
C THR A 121 -1.80 -8.53 19.98
N ASP A 122 -0.76 -9.21 20.47
CA ASP A 122 0.05 -8.75 21.61
C ASP A 122 0.80 -7.46 21.30
N ASN A 123 1.22 -7.27 20.04
CA ASN A 123 1.94 -6.07 19.62
C ASN A 123 0.98 -4.89 19.38
N LEU A 124 -0.18 -5.13 18.77
CA LEU A 124 -1.20 -4.10 18.57
C LEU A 124 -1.78 -3.61 19.90
N GLU A 125 -2.01 -4.51 20.86
CA GLU A 125 -2.52 -4.14 22.18
C GLU A 125 -1.49 -3.31 22.97
N LYS A 126 -0.20 -3.64 22.88
CA LYS A 126 0.89 -2.82 23.44
C LYS A 126 0.94 -1.42 22.82
N LEU A 127 0.70 -1.29 21.51
CA LEU A 127 0.67 0.00 20.82
C LEU A 127 -0.53 0.85 21.26
N ARG A 128 -1.74 0.26 21.34
CA ARG A 128 -2.95 0.93 21.84
C ARG A 128 -2.77 1.42 23.28
N ASN A 129 -2.25 0.56 24.16
CA ASN A 129 -2.03 0.89 25.57
C ASN A 129 -0.98 1.99 25.79
N ARG A 130 -0.07 2.22 24.83
CA ARG A 130 0.85 3.38 24.85
C ARG A 130 0.19 4.64 24.32
N SER A 131 -0.68 4.53 23.32
CA SER A 131 -1.41 5.68 22.77
C SER A 131 -2.40 6.26 23.77
N ASP A 132 -3.07 5.44 24.58
CA ASP A 132 -4.06 5.90 25.57
C ASP A 132 -3.43 6.49 26.85
N LYS A 133 -2.10 6.38 27.01
CA LYS A 133 -1.35 6.88 28.17
C LYS A 133 -0.65 8.22 27.94
N ASN A 134 -0.76 8.78 26.74
CA ASN A 134 -0.24 10.08 26.35
C ASN A 134 -1.40 11.02 25.99
#